data_AF-F7DYG8-F1
#
_entry.id   AF-F7DYG8-F1
#
_cell.length_a   1.000
_cell.length_b   1.000
_cell.length_c   1.000
_cell.angle_alpha   90.00
_cell.angle_beta   90.00
_cell.angle_gamma   90.00
#
_symmetry.space_group_name_H-M   'P 1'
#
loop_
_entity.id
_entity.type
_entity.pdbx_description
1 polymer ?
#
loop_
_entity_poly.entity_id
_entity_poly.type
_entity_poly.pdbx_seq_one_letter_code
_entity_poly.pdbx_strand_id
1 'polypeptide(L)'
;TAGPNTLVLAWLLVAAAGWTAAQNCTCPTNKWTVCNQVGASCQCTVLGSSHVVDCSTLTSKCLLMQARMRPNKPRRLINPSEHAVVDNDGLYNPDCDSGGRFKARQCNQSDVCWCVNSVGVRRTDKGDQTLKCDELVRTSYILINLRHQERAQAFNHSDLSRALRRLFQERYQLSPKYITAVEYEQPTIQIELQQNATQKAHGEVDIADVAYYFERDIKGESVFHNRHLNLEVRGEPLRVEDTMIYYVDEKPPEFSMKRMTAGLIAVIVVVALAIVAGVVVLIISNKRKSGKYEKVEIKEMGEMNKRLNL
;
A
#
# COMPACT_ATOMS: atom_id res chain seq x y z
N THR A 1 -39.40 -71.20 -55.41
CA THR A 1 -39.24 -72.39 -54.54
C THR A 1 -38.39 -72.00 -53.34
N ALA A 2 -38.72 -72.52 -52.15
CA ALA A 2 -38.05 -72.31 -50.85
C ALA A 2 -37.96 -70.86 -50.29
N GLY A 3 -38.70 -70.61 -49.20
CA GLY A 3 -38.13 -70.01 -47.97
C GLY A 3 -37.90 -71.14 -46.94
N PRO A 4 -37.76 -70.90 -45.62
CA PRO A 4 -37.85 -69.62 -44.88
C PRO A 4 -36.76 -69.46 -43.77
N ASN A 5 -36.90 -68.44 -42.89
CA ASN A 5 -36.41 -68.36 -41.47
C ASN A 5 -34.87 -68.33 -41.22
N THR A 6 -34.29 -67.72 -40.15
CA THR A 6 -34.79 -66.94 -38.98
C THR A 6 -33.64 -66.14 -38.31
N LEU A 7 -33.96 -65.01 -37.65
CA LEU A 7 -33.38 -64.43 -36.41
C LEU A 7 -31.87 -64.56 -36.08
N VAL A 8 -31.19 -63.42 -35.82
CA VAL A 8 -30.48 -63.08 -34.54
C VAL A 8 -30.46 -61.53 -34.36
N LEU A 9 -30.55 -61.04 -33.11
CA LEU A 9 -30.57 -59.62 -32.72
C LEU A 9 -29.18 -59.00 -32.46
N ALA A 10 -29.11 -57.66 -32.58
CA ALA A 10 -28.23 -56.71 -31.83
C ALA A 10 -26.69 -56.84 -32.03
N TRP A 11 -25.92 -55.75 -32.12
CA TRP A 11 -25.71 -54.77 -31.03
C TRP A 11 -25.23 -53.40 -31.54
N LEU A 12 -25.51 -52.35 -30.76
CA LEU A 12 -25.01 -50.99 -30.96
C LEU A 12 -23.53 -50.86 -30.59
N LEU A 13 -22.71 -50.29 -31.49
CA LEU A 13 -21.54 -49.49 -31.12
C LEU A 13 -21.44 -48.28 -32.05
N VAL A 14 -22.26 -47.26 -31.78
CA VAL A 14 -21.90 -45.90 -32.19
C VAL A 14 -20.67 -45.52 -31.37
N ALA A 15 -19.51 -45.54 -32.00
CA ALA A 15 -18.30 -44.97 -31.43
C ALA A 15 -18.47 -43.44 -31.37
N ALA A 16 -19.17 -42.99 -30.34
CA ALA A 16 -19.07 -41.62 -29.86
C ALA A 16 -17.63 -41.44 -29.35
N ALA A 17 -16.72 -41.15 -30.27
CA ALA A 17 -15.42 -40.60 -29.95
C ALA A 17 -15.70 -39.30 -29.21
N GLY A 18 -15.68 -39.37 -27.89
CA GLY A 18 -15.89 -38.23 -27.03
C GLY A 18 -14.82 -37.21 -27.38
N TRP A 19 -15.24 -36.11 -28.01
CA TRP A 19 -14.40 -34.93 -28.16
C TRP A 19 -14.18 -34.40 -26.75
N THR A 20 -13.15 -34.91 -26.06
CA THR A 20 -12.60 -34.29 -24.87
C THR A 20 -11.92 -33.02 -25.34
N ALA A 21 -12.72 -31.99 -25.61
CA ALA A 21 -12.26 -30.62 -25.62
C ALA A 21 -11.52 -30.45 -24.29
N ALA A 22 -10.21 -30.22 -24.38
CA ALA A 22 -9.41 -29.94 -23.20
C ALA A 22 -10.04 -28.71 -22.53
N GLN A 23 -10.74 -28.92 -21.41
CA GLN A 23 -11.33 -27.82 -20.67
C GLN A 23 -10.17 -26.99 -20.16
N ASN A 24 -9.95 -25.85 -20.79
CA ASN A 24 -8.82 -24.98 -20.53
C ASN A 24 -9.10 -24.31 -19.17
N CYS A 25 -8.69 -24.98 -18.10
CA CYS A 25 -9.01 -24.56 -16.74
C CYS A 25 -8.30 -23.22 -16.44
N THR A 26 -8.94 -22.36 -15.67
CA THR A 26 -8.45 -20.99 -15.41
C THR A 26 -8.58 -20.65 -13.93
N CYS A 27 -7.82 -19.65 -13.47
CA CYS A 27 -7.85 -19.17 -12.10
C CYS A 27 -8.80 -17.96 -12.00
N PRO A 28 -10.03 -18.08 -11.47
CA PRO A 28 -11.02 -17.00 -11.54
C PRO A 28 -10.53 -15.71 -10.86
N THR A 29 -9.76 -15.86 -9.78
CA THR A 29 -9.19 -14.77 -8.99
C THR A 29 -7.90 -14.18 -9.56
N ASN A 30 -7.27 -14.77 -10.59
CA ASN A 30 -5.98 -14.28 -11.08
C ASN A 30 -5.71 -14.62 -12.56
N LYS A 31 -5.78 -13.61 -13.43
CA LYS A 31 -5.48 -13.75 -14.87
C LYS A 31 -3.98 -13.89 -15.19
N TRP A 32 -3.09 -13.75 -14.20
CA TRP A 32 -1.64 -13.87 -14.34
C TRP A 32 -1.12 -15.26 -13.93
N THR A 33 -1.95 -16.30 -14.08
CA THR A 33 -1.56 -17.69 -13.87
C THR A 33 -1.43 -18.47 -15.18
N VAL A 34 -0.55 -19.48 -15.18
CA VAL A 34 -0.59 -20.58 -16.15
C VAL A 34 -1.25 -21.76 -15.45
N CYS A 35 -2.35 -22.26 -16.01
CA CYS A 35 -3.12 -23.35 -15.45
C CYS A 35 -3.04 -24.58 -16.34
N ASN A 36 -2.81 -25.75 -15.75
CA ASN A 36 -2.79 -27.04 -16.43
C ASN A 36 -3.73 -28.01 -15.73
N GLN A 37 -4.41 -28.84 -16.51
CA GLN A 37 -5.24 -29.91 -15.98
C GLN A 37 -4.35 -31.07 -15.50
N VAL A 38 -4.42 -31.39 -14.21
CA VAL A 38 -3.66 -32.48 -13.57
C VAL A 38 -4.66 -33.50 -13.02
N GLY A 39 -4.98 -34.50 -13.85
CA GLY A 39 -6.07 -35.43 -13.58
C GLY A 39 -7.42 -34.72 -13.53
N ALA A 40 -8.15 -34.87 -12.43
CA ALA A 40 -9.42 -34.18 -12.21
C ALA A 40 -9.27 -32.73 -11.67
N SER A 41 -8.07 -32.32 -11.25
CA SER A 41 -7.83 -31.00 -10.63
C SER A 41 -7.19 -30.01 -11.61
N CYS A 42 -7.48 -28.72 -11.44
CA CYS A 42 -6.78 -27.64 -12.14
C CYS A 42 -5.62 -27.15 -11.26
N GLN A 43 -4.38 -27.24 -11.76
CA GLN A 43 -3.22 -26.71 -11.07
C GLN A 43 -2.74 -25.44 -11.77
N CYS A 44 -2.80 -24.31 -11.05
CA CYS A 44 -2.38 -23.01 -11.55
C CYS A 44 -1.10 -22.55 -10.86
N THR A 45 -0.14 -22.03 -11.62
CA THR A 45 1.06 -21.36 -11.10
C THR A 45 1.11 -19.89 -11.54
N VAL A 46 1.66 -19.01 -10.70
CA VAL A 46 1.79 -17.58 -11.05
C VAL A 46 2.88 -17.38 -12.12
N LEU A 47 2.61 -16.51 -13.09
CA LEU A 47 3.56 -16.16 -14.16
C LEU A 47 4.90 -15.67 -13.62
N GLY A 48 5.93 -16.51 -13.65
CA GLY A 48 7.29 -16.16 -13.21
C GLY A 48 7.68 -16.76 -11.87
N SER A 49 6.82 -17.62 -11.33
CA SER A 49 7.00 -18.33 -10.08
C SER A 49 6.75 -19.82 -10.30
N SER A 50 7.39 -20.69 -9.52
CA SER A 50 7.01 -22.11 -9.41
C SER A 50 5.86 -22.32 -8.41
N HIS A 51 5.42 -21.27 -7.72
CA HIS A 51 4.36 -21.32 -6.72
C HIS A 51 3.02 -21.69 -7.35
N VAL A 52 2.47 -22.81 -6.89
CA VAL A 52 1.08 -23.22 -7.11
C VAL A 52 0.18 -22.33 -6.27
N VAL A 53 -0.90 -21.81 -6.86
CA VAL A 53 -1.87 -20.95 -6.17
C VAL A 53 -3.20 -21.64 -5.97
N ASP A 54 -3.84 -21.30 -4.87
CA ASP A 54 -5.24 -21.57 -4.63
C ASP A 54 -6.10 -20.53 -5.35
N CYS A 55 -6.88 -20.99 -6.33
CA CYS A 55 -7.74 -20.15 -7.16
C CYS A 55 -9.15 -19.93 -6.58
N SER A 56 -9.44 -20.49 -5.40
CA SER A 56 -10.66 -20.16 -4.64
C SER A 56 -10.53 -18.81 -3.92
N THR A 57 -9.31 -18.41 -3.57
CA THR A 57 -8.98 -17.19 -2.84
C THR A 57 -8.15 -16.21 -3.67
N LEU A 58 -7.86 -15.02 -3.14
CA LEU A 58 -7.01 -14.02 -3.79
C LEU A 58 -5.54 -14.46 -3.79
N THR A 59 -4.83 -14.25 -4.88
CA THR A 59 -3.38 -14.51 -4.93
C THR A 59 -2.64 -13.44 -4.12
N SER A 60 -1.74 -13.89 -3.23
CA SER A 60 -0.91 -13.02 -2.39
C SER A 60 -0.19 -11.90 -3.16
N LYS A 61 -0.17 -10.68 -2.59
CA LYS A 61 0.49 -9.48 -3.15
C LYS A 61 1.94 -9.71 -3.58
N CYS A 62 2.73 -10.48 -2.82
CA CYS A 62 4.13 -10.77 -3.17
C CYS A 62 4.25 -11.50 -4.51
N LEU A 63 3.50 -12.60 -4.71
CA LEU A 63 3.49 -13.33 -5.97
C LEU A 63 2.97 -12.48 -7.14
N LEU A 64 1.98 -11.61 -6.92
CA LEU A 64 1.49 -10.69 -7.95
C LEU A 64 2.51 -9.60 -8.33
N MET A 65 3.28 -9.08 -7.36
CA MET A 65 4.40 -8.18 -7.62
C MET A 65 5.51 -8.89 -8.41
N GLN A 66 5.87 -10.12 -8.03
CA GLN A 66 6.83 -10.95 -8.77
C GLN A 66 6.37 -11.20 -10.21
N ALA A 67 5.08 -11.45 -10.44
CA ALA A 67 4.52 -11.62 -11.78
C ALA A 67 4.63 -10.36 -12.65
N ARG A 68 4.41 -9.18 -12.05
CA ARG A 68 4.49 -7.88 -12.74
C ARG A 68 5.94 -7.48 -13.07
N MET A 69 6.91 -7.94 -12.28
CA MET A 69 8.33 -7.64 -12.43
C MET A 69 9.08 -8.56 -13.40
N ARG A 70 8.38 -9.43 -14.13
CA ARG A 70 8.94 -10.17 -15.26
C ARG A 70 9.70 -9.23 -16.22
N PRO A 71 10.90 -9.61 -16.71
CA PRO A 71 11.61 -8.82 -17.70
C PRO A 71 10.85 -8.81 -19.03
N ASN A 72 10.12 -7.71 -19.29
CA ASN A 72 9.84 -7.31 -20.65
C ASN A 72 11.17 -7.16 -21.42
N LYS A 73 11.15 -7.49 -22.72
CA LYS A 73 12.35 -7.53 -23.60
C LYS A 73 13.33 -6.39 -23.29
N PRO A 74 14.65 -6.64 -23.25
CA PRO A 74 15.63 -5.61 -22.90
C PRO A 74 15.52 -4.43 -23.86
N ARG A 75 14.99 -3.31 -23.34
CA ARG A 75 15.13 -2.01 -24.01
C ARG A 75 16.60 -1.61 -23.95
N ARG A 76 17.05 -0.87 -24.96
CA ARG A 76 18.40 -0.32 -25.02
C ARG A 76 18.64 0.52 -23.76
N LEU A 77 19.75 0.24 -23.06
CA LEU A 77 20.06 0.88 -21.79
C LEU A 77 20.18 2.40 -21.97
N ILE A 78 19.44 3.17 -21.17
CA ILE A 78 19.65 4.61 -21.01
C ILE A 78 20.26 4.76 -19.62
N ASN A 79 21.50 5.26 -19.55
CA ASN A 79 22.13 5.57 -18.27
C ASN A 79 21.44 6.81 -17.68
N PRO A 80 20.83 6.74 -16.48
CA PRO A 80 20.34 7.92 -15.79
C PRO A 80 21.50 8.85 -15.44
N SER A 81 21.25 10.15 -15.36
CA SER A 81 22.23 11.11 -14.85
C SER A 81 22.43 10.94 -13.35
N GLU A 82 23.54 11.48 -12.81
CA GLU A 82 23.86 11.46 -11.38
C GLU A 82 22.77 12.06 -10.47
N HIS A 83 21.90 12.90 -11.04
CA HIS A 83 20.80 13.57 -10.36
C HIS A 83 19.45 12.84 -10.50
N ALA A 84 19.43 11.64 -11.10
CA ALA A 84 18.21 10.87 -11.32
C ALA A 84 17.74 10.21 -10.02
N VAL A 85 16.76 10.85 -9.36
CA VAL A 85 16.06 10.26 -8.22
C VAL A 85 15.08 9.20 -8.74
N VAL A 86 15.40 7.93 -8.52
CA VAL A 86 14.45 6.83 -8.78
C VAL A 86 13.52 6.67 -7.59
N ASP A 87 12.25 7.02 -7.76
CA ASP A 87 11.20 6.65 -6.82
C ASP A 87 10.93 5.14 -6.95
N ASN A 88 11.49 4.38 -6.01
CA ASN A 88 11.70 2.93 -6.14
C ASN A 88 11.10 2.14 -4.97
N ASP A 89 10.34 2.80 -4.09
CA ASP A 89 9.86 2.20 -2.82
C ASP A 89 8.48 1.52 -2.97
N GLY A 90 7.82 1.62 -4.12
CA GLY A 90 6.48 1.04 -4.37
C GLY A 90 6.43 -0.28 -5.16
N LEU A 91 7.34 -0.50 -6.13
CA LEU A 91 7.34 -1.70 -6.98
C LEU A 91 8.76 -2.20 -7.22
N TYR A 92 9.05 -3.38 -6.69
CA TYR A 92 10.31 -4.11 -6.84
C TYR A 92 10.01 -5.60 -7.04
N ASN A 93 10.99 -6.39 -7.49
CA ASN A 93 10.85 -7.85 -7.62
C ASN A 93 11.05 -8.50 -6.24
N PRO A 94 10.03 -9.07 -5.59
CA PRO A 94 10.16 -9.54 -4.22
C PRO A 94 10.56 -11.01 -4.11
N ASP A 95 11.25 -11.31 -3.02
CA ASP A 95 11.41 -12.66 -2.50
C ASP A 95 10.20 -13.05 -1.65
N CYS A 96 9.49 -14.09 -2.08
CA CYS A 96 8.35 -14.67 -1.37
C CYS A 96 8.75 -15.95 -0.62
N ASP A 97 8.06 -16.26 0.49
CA ASP A 97 8.14 -17.54 1.20
C ASP A 97 7.30 -18.63 0.50
N SER A 98 7.36 -19.86 0.99
CA SER A 98 6.62 -21.01 0.42
C SER A 98 5.10 -20.80 0.33
N GLY A 99 4.53 -19.97 1.20
CA GLY A 99 3.10 -19.59 1.21
C GLY A 99 2.77 -18.36 0.38
N GLY A 100 3.73 -17.82 -0.39
CA GLY A 100 3.53 -16.62 -1.20
C GLY A 100 3.56 -15.30 -0.41
N ARG A 101 3.93 -15.31 0.87
CA ARG A 101 4.07 -14.08 1.68
C ARG A 101 5.44 -13.45 1.43
N PHE A 102 5.62 -12.17 1.71
CA PHE A 102 6.95 -11.55 1.65
C PHE A 102 7.89 -12.20 2.66
N LYS A 103 9.15 -12.47 2.27
CA LYS A 103 10.22 -12.64 3.26
C LYS A 103 10.47 -11.31 3.96
N ALA A 104 10.71 -11.35 5.27
CA ALA A 104 10.93 -10.15 6.09
C ALA A 104 12.09 -9.27 5.58
N ARG A 105 13.16 -9.91 5.08
CA ARG A 105 14.26 -9.28 4.36
C ARG A 105 14.03 -9.37 2.86
N GLN A 106 14.24 -8.26 2.17
CA GLN A 106 14.26 -8.14 0.71
C GLN A 106 15.62 -7.60 0.29
N CYS A 107 16.15 -8.05 -0.84
CA CYS A 107 17.44 -7.58 -1.37
C CYS A 107 17.34 -7.32 -2.88
N ASN A 108 18.12 -6.37 -3.39
CA ASN A 108 18.27 -6.19 -4.83
C ASN A 108 19.46 -6.99 -5.38
N GLN A 109 19.67 -6.96 -6.70
CA GLN A 109 20.80 -7.61 -7.39
C GLN A 109 22.17 -6.96 -7.13
N SER A 110 22.22 -5.90 -6.30
CA SER A 110 23.42 -5.12 -5.98
C SER A 110 23.78 -5.21 -4.49
N ASP A 111 23.38 -6.32 -3.85
CA ASP A 111 23.66 -6.65 -2.44
C ASP A 111 23.09 -5.67 -1.39
N VAL A 112 22.21 -4.77 -1.82
CA VAL A 112 21.50 -3.84 -0.93
C VAL A 112 20.21 -4.49 -0.45
N CYS A 113 20.07 -4.62 0.88
CA CYS A 113 18.92 -5.24 1.53
C CYS A 113 18.13 -4.23 2.38
N TRP A 114 16.85 -4.53 2.63
CA TRP A 114 15.97 -3.79 3.54
C TRP A 114 14.94 -4.72 4.16
N CYS A 115 14.38 -4.34 5.31
CA CYS A 115 13.26 -5.07 5.91
C CYS A 115 11.92 -4.51 5.40
N VAL A 116 10.94 -5.40 5.22
CA VAL A 116 9.56 -5.08 4.82
C VAL A 116 8.55 -5.61 5.83
N ASN A 117 7.35 -5.01 5.82
CA ASN A 117 6.17 -5.54 6.52
C ASN A 117 5.41 -6.57 5.67
N SER A 118 4.29 -7.08 6.20
CA SER A 118 3.45 -8.08 5.52
C SER A 118 2.85 -7.63 4.18
N VAL A 119 2.83 -6.33 3.88
CA VAL A 119 2.38 -5.78 2.58
C VAL A 119 3.54 -5.46 1.61
N GLY A 120 4.79 -5.80 1.95
CA GLY A 120 5.97 -5.54 1.14
C GLY A 120 6.49 -4.10 1.18
N VAL A 121 5.96 -3.25 2.07
CA VAL A 121 6.43 -1.87 2.24
C VAL A 121 7.66 -1.86 3.14
N ARG A 122 8.69 -1.13 2.71
CA ARG A 122 9.98 -0.97 3.40
C ARG A 122 9.78 -0.28 4.77
N ARG A 123 10.30 -0.89 5.84
CA ARG A 123 10.29 -0.32 7.21
C ARG A 123 11.66 0.11 7.72
N THR A 124 12.75 -0.25 7.06
CA THR A 124 14.12 0.10 7.50
C THR A 124 14.85 0.95 6.48
N ASP A 125 15.94 1.58 6.90
CA ASP A 125 16.99 1.98 5.98
C ASP A 125 17.53 0.78 5.19
N LYS A 126 18.18 1.09 4.07
CA LYS A 126 18.87 0.12 3.23
C LYS A 126 20.23 -0.20 3.85
N GLY A 127 20.48 -1.48 4.09
CA GLY A 127 21.76 -2.03 4.54
C GLY A 127 22.36 -2.99 3.51
N ASP A 128 23.37 -3.75 3.93
CA ASP A 128 24.00 -4.80 3.13
C ASP A 128 23.39 -6.19 3.44
N GLN A 129 24.02 -7.25 2.94
CA GLN A 129 23.64 -8.65 3.20
C GLN A 129 23.69 -9.06 4.69
N THR A 130 24.31 -8.29 5.59
CA THR A 130 24.34 -8.56 7.04
C THR A 130 23.10 -8.05 7.77
N LEU A 131 22.27 -7.23 7.11
CA LEU A 131 21.01 -6.74 7.66
C LEU A 131 20.12 -7.91 8.10
N LYS A 132 19.70 -7.88 9.37
CA LYS A 132 18.77 -8.83 9.97
C LYS A 132 17.36 -8.26 9.97
N CYS A 133 16.41 -9.12 9.63
CA CYS A 133 14.97 -8.83 9.68
C CYS A 133 14.32 -10.04 10.36
N ASP A 134 14.39 -10.08 11.69
CA ASP A 134 14.11 -11.30 12.47
C ASP A 134 12.63 -11.73 12.40
N GLU A 135 11.72 -10.80 12.07
CA GLU A 135 10.28 -11.07 11.90
C GLU A 135 9.67 -10.30 10.72
N LEU A 136 8.62 -10.88 10.14
CA LEU A 136 7.75 -10.17 9.19
C LEU A 136 6.65 -9.44 9.98
N VAL A 137 6.85 -8.16 10.27
CA VAL A 137 5.86 -7.36 11.01
C VAL A 137 4.55 -7.28 10.24
N ARG A 138 3.45 -7.53 10.96
CA ARG A 138 2.09 -7.49 10.43
C ARG A 138 1.62 -6.04 10.25
N THR A 139 1.03 -5.80 9.08
CA THR A 139 0.21 -4.62 8.77
C THR A 139 -1.21 -4.92 9.20
N SER A 140 -1.61 -4.47 10.38
CA SER A 140 -2.91 -4.80 10.98
C SER A 140 -4.03 -3.85 10.57
N TYR A 141 -3.69 -2.66 10.08
CA TYR A 141 -4.65 -1.64 9.65
C TYR A 141 -4.23 -1.00 8.33
N ILE A 142 -5.20 -0.81 7.42
CA ILE A 142 -5.00 -0.19 6.11
C ILE A 142 -6.08 0.87 5.91
N LEU A 143 -5.63 2.09 5.61
CA LEU A 143 -6.47 3.24 5.32
C LEU A 143 -6.44 3.52 3.82
N ILE A 144 -7.60 3.46 3.16
CA ILE A 144 -7.74 3.71 1.73
C ILE A 144 -8.52 5.01 1.57
N ASN A 145 -7.83 6.06 1.12
CA ASN A 145 -8.44 7.35 0.79
C ASN A 145 -8.65 7.43 -0.72
N LEU A 146 -9.90 7.61 -1.14
CA LEU A 146 -10.29 7.81 -2.53
C LEU A 146 -10.73 9.26 -2.71
N ARG A 147 -10.41 9.85 -3.85
CA ARG A 147 -11.03 11.09 -4.31
C ARG A 147 -11.83 10.80 -5.57
N HIS A 148 -13.12 11.12 -5.56
CA HIS A 148 -13.97 10.96 -6.74
C HIS A 148 -14.03 12.25 -7.57
N GLN A 149 -14.42 12.13 -8.85
CA GLN A 149 -14.62 13.28 -9.75
C GLN A 149 -15.58 14.30 -9.14
N GLU A 150 -15.36 15.59 -9.43
CA GLU A 150 -16.27 16.64 -8.97
C GLU A 150 -17.72 16.38 -9.45
N ARG A 151 -18.68 16.53 -8.54
CA ARG A 151 -20.11 16.29 -8.77
C ARG A 151 -20.94 17.39 -8.11
N ALA A 152 -22.02 17.80 -8.77
CA ALA A 152 -22.90 18.87 -8.27
C ALA A 152 -23.67 18.50 -6.99
N GLN A 153 -23.87 17.21 -6.72
CA GLN A 153 -24.58 16.71 -5.54
C GLN A 153 -23.77 15.60 -4.86
N ALA A 154 -23.62 15.65 -3.54
CA ALA A 154 -23.00 14.60 -2.74
C ALA A 154 -23.69 13.25 -2.93
N PHE A 155 -22.92 12.15 -2.86
CA PHE A 155 -23.54 10.83 -2.69
C PHE A 155 -24.23 10.73 -1.31
N ASN A 156 -25.29 9.93 -1.21
CA ASN A 156 -25.83 9.60 0.11
C ASN A 156 -24.82 8.70 0.86
N HIS A 157 -24.38 9.11 2.04
CA HIS A 157 -23.36 8.42 2.84
C HIS A 157 -23.72 6.93 3.07
N SER A 158 -24.98 6.63 3.41
CA SER A 158 -25.44 5.26 3.67
C SER A 158 -25.46 4.39 2.42
N ASP A 159 -25.87 4.94 1.27
CA ASP A 159 -25.88 4.20 0.01
C ASP A 159 -24.46 3.95 -0.52
N LEU A 160 -23.57 4.94 -0.40
CA LEU A 160 -22.15 4.84 -0.74
C LEU A 160 -21.44 3.80 0.14
N SER A 161 -21.62 3.89 1.46
CA SER A 161 -21.06 2.95 2.44
C SER A 161 -21.53 1.51 2.15
N ARG A 162 -22.83 1.33 1.83
CA ARG A 162 -23.39 0.02 1.45
C ARG A 162 -22.80 -0.49 0.14
N ALA A 163 -22.65 0.35 -0.88
CA ALA A 163 -22.08 -0.02 -2.18
C ALA A 163 -20.61 -0.47 -2.05
N LEU A 164 -19.80 0.25 -1.27
CA LEU A 164 -18.40 -0.09 -1.04
C LEU A 164 -18.24 -1.35 -0.18
N ARG A 165 -18.98 -1.48 0.92
CA ARG A 165 -18.97 -2.72 1.74
C ARG A 165 -19.36 -3.94 0.91
N ARG A 166 -20.38 -3.80 0.05
CA ARG A 166 -20.81 -4.84 -0.88
C ARG A 166 -19.72 -5.18 -1.90
N LEU A 167 -19.07 -4.18 -2.52
CA LEU A 167 -17.95 -4.40 -3.44
C LEU A 167 -16.85 -5.25 -2.79
N PHE A 168 -16.42 -4.87 -1.58
CA PHE A 168 -15.32 -5.55 -0.89
C PHE A 168 -15.68 -6.99 -0.50
N GLN A 169 -16.93 -7.24 -0.11
CA GLN A 169 -17.43 -8.58 0.17
C GLN A 169 -17.58 -9.44 -1.09
N GLU A 170 -18.23 -8.95 -2.15
CA GLU A 170 -18.58 -9.75 -3.32
C GLU A 170 -17.41 -9.93 -4.30
N ARG A 171 -16.59 -8.89 -4.52
CA ARG A 171 -15.48 -8.93 -5.49
C ARG A 171 -14.15 -9.35 -4.88
N TYR A 172 -13.83 -8.85 -3.69
CA TYR A 172 -12.55 -9.14 -3.03
C TYR A 172 -12.67 -10.19 -1.92
N GLN A 173 -13.85 -10.80 -1.72
CA GLN A 173 -14.11 -11.85 -0.74
C GLN A 173 -13.80 -11.44 0.72
N LEU A 174 -13.70 -10.13 1.01
CA LEU A 174 -13.34 -9.64 2.33
C LEU A 174 -14.53 -9.79 3.29
N SER A 175 -14.30 -10.49 4.40
CA SER A 175 -15.30 -10.62 5.47
C SER A 175 -15.71 -9.24 5.99
N PRO A 176 -17.01 -8.88 6.05
CA PRO A 176 -17.45 -7.55 6.46
C PRO A 176 -16.95 -7.09 7.84
N LYS A 177 -16.61 -8.03 8.72
CA LYS A 177 -16.02 -7.79 10.05
C LYS A 177 -14.67 -7.05 10.00
N TYR A 178 -13.98 -7.07 8.85
CA TYR A 178 -12.69 -6.42 8.65
C TYR A 178 -12.79 -5.02 8.01
N ILE A 179 -13.99 -4.56 7.66
CA ILE A 179 -14.24 -3.21 7.15
C ILE A 179 -14.78 -2.38 8.33
N THR A 180 -13.90 -1.69 9.06
CA THR A 180 -14.28 -0.98 10.29
C THR A 180 -15.14 0.24 9.96
N ALA A 181 -14.66 1.13 9.10
CA ALA A 181 -15.35 2.33 8.68
C ALA A 181 -15.40 2.50 7.15
N VAL A 182 -16.42 3.21 6.68
CA VAL A 182 -16.49 3.77 5.32
C VAL A 182 -17.11 5.15 5.46
N GLU A 183 -16.25 6.15 5.65
CA GLU A 183 -16.62 7.55 5.85
C GLU A 183 -16.59 8.32 4.53
N TYR A 184 -17.34 9.41 4.47
CA TYR A 184 -17.48 10.23 3.28
C TYR A 184 -17.59 11.71 3.64
N GLU A 185 -16.75 12.52 3.01
CA GLU A 185 -16.80 13.98 3.05
C GLU A 185 -16.45 14.47 1.64
N GLN A 186 -17.44 14.92 0.87
CA GLN A 186 -17.28 15.18 -0.58
C GLN A 186 -16.05 16.06 -0.88
N PRO A 187 -15.15 15.68 -1.81
CA PRO A 187 -15.18 14.51 -2.72
C PRO A 187 -14.40 13.27 -2.22
N THR A 188 -14.02 13.26 -0.96
CA THR A 188 -13.16 12.25 -0.33
C THR A 188 -13.96 11.12 0.29
N ILE A 189 -13.52 9.88 0.07
CA ILE A 189 -14.05 8.67 0.70
C ILE A 189 -12.92 8.00 1.47
N GLN A 190 -13.15 7.65 2.72
CA GLN A 190 -12.17 6.99 3.59
C GLN A 190 -12.68 5.59 3.94
N ILE A 191 -11.96 4.55 3.52
CA ILE A 191 -12.27 3.14 3.82
C ILE A 191 -11.21 2.61 4.77
N GLU A 192 -11.64 2.05 5.89
CA GLU A 192 -10.76 1.52 6.92
C GLU A 192 -10.87 0.00 7.00
N LEU A 193 -9.73 -0.67 6.87
CA LEU A 193 -9.62 -2.13 6.96
C LEU A 193 -8.76 -2.50 8.16
N GLN A 194 -9.24 -3.42 9.01
CA GLN A 194 -8.48 -3.91 10.16
C GLN A 194 -8.52 -5.43 10.25
N GLN A 195 -7.36 -6.07 10.40
CA GLN A 195 -7.20 -7.52 10.52
C GLN A 195 -5.88 -7.86 11.23
N ASN A 196 -5.93 -8.06 12.55
CA ASN A 196 -4.78 -8.47 13.34
C ASN A 196 -4.36 -9.92 12.99
N ALA A 197 -3.10 -10.27 13.24
CA ALA A 197 -2.58 -11.62 12.93
C ALA A 197 -3.39 -12.77 13.55
N THR A 198 -3.97 -12.55 14.73
CA THR A 198 -4.78 -13.55 15.47
C THR A 198 -6.23 -13.68 14.99
N GLN A 199 -6.72 -12.73 14.17
CA GLN A 199 -8.13 -12.67 13.76
C GLN A 199 -8.42 -13.36 12.42
N LYS A 200 -7.39 -13.58 11.58
CA LYS A 200 -7.53 -14.16 10.24
C LYS A 200 -7.77 -15.66 10.32
N ALA A 201 -8.98 -16.12 9.98
CA ALA A 201 -9.28 -17.54 9.93
C ALA A 201 -8.68 -18.20 8.68
N HIS A 202 -8.60 -19.54 8.71
CA HIS A 202 -8.16 -20.31 7.55
C HIS A 202 -9.14 -20.11 6.38
N GLY A 203 -8.61 -19.86 5.17
CA GLY A 203 -9.40 -19.55 3.97
C GLY A 203 -9.84 -18.09 3.83
N GLU A 204 -9.71 -17.24 4.85
CA GLU A 204 -10.01 -15.81 4.72
C GLU A 204 -8.87 -15.08 3.99
N VAL A 205 -9.26 -14.15 3.10
CA VAL A 205 -8.32 -13.25 2.40
C VAL A 205 -7.58 -12.32 3.36
N ASP A 206 -6.39 -11.86 2.95
CA ASP A 206 -5.69 -10.81 3.67
C ASP A 206 -6.17 -9.41 3.26
N ILE A 207 -6.31 -8.48 4.22
CA ILE A 207 -6.54 -7.06 3.88
C ILE A 207 -5.42 -6.49 3.00
N ALA A 208 -4.19 -7.03 3.12
CA ALA A 208 -3.05 -6.71 2.26
C ALA A 208 -3.32 -7.01 0.78
N ASP A 209 -3.89 -8.18 0.51
CA ASP A 209 -4.17 -8.67 -0.83
C ASP A 209 -5.39 -7.95 -1.40
N VAL A 210 -6.44 -7.77 -0.59
CA VAL A 210 -7.64 -7.02 -0.95
C VAL A 210 -7.31 -5.57 -1.32
N ALA A 211 -6.51 -4.87 -0.51
CA ALA A 211 -6.10 -3.50 -0.79
C ALA A 211 -5.30 -3.40 -2.10
N TYR A 212 -4.42 -4.37 -2.36
CA TYR A 212 -3.69 -4.44 -3.63
C TYR A 212 -4.62 -4.69 -4.81
N TYR A 213 -5.48 -5.70 -4.77
CA TYR A 213 -6.46 -6.00 -5.82
C TYR A 213 -7.35 -4.80 -6.14
N PHE A 214 -7.84 -4.12 -5.11
CA PHE A 214 -8.62 -2.90 -5.24
C PHE A 214 -7.82 -1.76 -5.90
N GLU A 215 -6.57 -1.54 -5.48
CA GLU A 215 -5.65 -0.57 -6.13
C GLU A 215 -5.44 -0.89 -7.62
N ARG A 216 -5.29 -2.18 -7.97
CA ARG A 216 -5.15 -2.64 -9.36
C ARG A 216 -6.41 -2.36 -10.18
N ASP A 217 -7.59 -2.61 -9.61
CA ASP A 217 -8.87 -2.37 -10.27
C ASP A 217 -9.12 -0.87 -10.52
N ILE A 218 -8.92 -0.01 -9.52
CA ILE A 218 -9.07 1.44 -9.65
C ILE A 218 -8.13 2.01 -10.71
N LYS A 219 -6.88 1.52 -10.78
CA LYS A 219 -5.88 1.94 -11.79
C LYS A 219 -6.14 1.34 -13.19
N GLY A 220 -7.24 0.62 -13.40
CA GLY A 220 -7.58 -0.02 -14.69
C GLY A 220 -6.71 -1.23 -15.04
N GLU A 221 -5.90 -1.71 -14.11
CA GLU A 221 -4.93 -2.79 -14.27
C GLU A 221 -5.34 -4.09 -13.55
N SER A 222 -6.66 -4.29 -13.40
CA SER A 222 -7.35 -5.41 -12.73
C SER A 222 -6.62 -6.76 -12.81
N VAL A 223 -6.53 -7.49 -11.69
CA VAL A 223 -5.95 -8.85 -11.67
C VAL A 223 -6.96 -9.92 -12.11
N PHE A 224 -8.26 -9.64 -11.98
CA PHE A 224 -9.33 -10.55 -12.41
C PHE A 224 -9.45 -10.67 -13.93
N HIS A 225 -10.01 -11.79 -14.40
CA HIS A 225 -10.38 -11.96 -15.80
C HIS A 225 -11.40 -10.91 -16.26
N ASN A 226 -12.41 -10.60 -15.43
CA ASN A 226 -13.28 -9.44 -15.64
C ASN A 226 -12.56 -8.14 -15.24
N ARG A 227 -12.06 -7.43 -16.26
CA ARG A 227 -11.28 -6.20 -16.11
C ARG A 227 -12.09 -4.98 -15.68
N HIS A 228 -13.42 -5.02 -15.81
CA HIS A 228 -14.27 -3.87 -15.52
C HIS A 228 -14.68 -3.86 -14.04
N LEU A 229 -14.28 -2.81 -13.33
CA LEU A 229 -14.79 -2.48 -12.00
C LEU A 229 -16.06 -1.62 -12.18
N ASN A 230 -17.22 -2.25 -12.14
CA ASN A 230 -18.51 -1.54 -12.15
C ASN A 230 -18.83 -1.09 -10.72
N LEU A 231 -18.26 0.05 -10.31
CA LEU A 231 -18.52 0.65 -9.00
C LEU A 231 -19.59 1.74 -9.13
N GLU A 232 -20.78 1.43 -8.64
CA GLU A 232 -21.98 2.27 -8.76
C GLU A 232 -22.66 2.47 -7.40
N VAL A 233 -23.20 3.68 -7.19
CA VAL A 233 -24.02 4.04 -6.03
C VAL A 233 -25.41 4.35 -6.53
N ARG A 234 -26.40 3.50 -6.21
CA ARG A 234 -27.81 3.63 -6.66
C ARG A 234 -27.98 3.75 -8.19
N GLY A 235 -27.05 3.19 -8.97
CA GLY A 235 -27.03 3.25 -10.44
C GLY A 235 -26.24 4.43 -11.02
N GLU A 236 -25.67 5.30 -10.18
CA GLU A 236 -24.72 6.33 -10.62
C GLU A 236 -23.28 5.82 -10.52
N PRO A 237 -22.43 6.00 -11.55
CA PRO A 237 -21.05 5.53 -11.54
C PRO A 237 -20.18 6.37 -10.60
N LEU A 238 -19.51 5.72 -9.66
CA LEU A 238 -18.52 6.34 -8.78
C LEU A 238 -17.15 6.32 -9.48
N ARG A 239 -16.80 7.45 -10.08
CA ARG A 239 -15.54 7.63 -10.81
C ARG A 239 -14.47 8.17 -9.87
N VAL A 240 -13.44 7.37 -9.60
CA VAL A 240 -12.30 7.73 -8.76
C VAL A 240 -11.20 8.36 -9.61
N GLU A 241 -10.68 9.52 -9.19
CA GLU A 241 -9.56 10.23 -9.84
C GLU A 241 -8.22 9.87 -9.20
N ASP A 242 -8.21 9.74 -7.88
CA ASP A 242 -7.01 9.60 -7.07
C ASP A 242 -7.23 8.61 -5.91
N THR A 243 -6.17 7.95 -5.47
CA THR A 243 -6.22 6.91 -4.45
C THR A 243 -4.90 6.82 -3.70
N MET A 244 -4.93 7.13 -2.41
CA MET A 244 -3.84 6.92 -1.47
C MET A 244 -4.15 5.74 -0.57
N ILE A 245 -3.18 4.85 -0.37
CA ILE A 245 -3.28 3.73 0.56
C ILE A 245 -2.18 3.86 1.60
N TYR A 246 -2.57 4.02 2.86
CA TYR A 246 -1.66 4.08 3.99
C TYR A 246 -1.71 2.74 4.74
N TYR A 247 -0.54 2.27 5.15
CA TYR A 247 -0.34 0.99 5.81
C TYR A 247 0.15 1.25 7.24
N VAL A 248 -0.54 0.69 8.23
CA VAL A 248 -0.18 0.83 9.64
C VAL A 248 0.18 -0.55 10.18
N ASP A 249 1.41 -0.63 10.68
CA ASP A 249 2.02 -1.86 11.18
C ASP A 249 1.88 -2.00 12.70
N GLU A 250 1.84 -3.24 13.19
CA GLU A 250 1.80 -3.56 14.62
C GLU A 250 3.06 -3.10 15.38
N LYS A 251 4.14 -2.78 14.66
CA LYS A 251 5.39 -2.22 15.20
C LYS A 251 5.85 -1.03 14.34
N PRO A 252 6.39 0.05 14.94
CA PRO A 252 6.84 1.22 14.20
C PRO A 252 8.00 0.89 13.24
N PRO A 253 8.19 1.68 12.18
CA PRO A 253 9.34 1.52 11.29
C PRO A 253 10.64 2.02 11.92
N GLU A 254 11.76 1.46 11.48
CA GLU A 254 13.12 1.68 12.00
C GLU A 254 13.98 2.43 10.98
N PHE A 255 13.69 3.71 10.78
CA PHE A 255 14.49 4.60 9.93
C PHE A 255 15.44 5.45 10.78
N SER A 256 16.70 5.58 10.35
CA SER A 256 17.65 6.51 10.96
C SER A 256 17.30 7.95 10.58
N MET A 257 17.34 8.86 11.56
CA MET A 257 17.09 10.30 11.35
C MET A 257 18.16 11.01 10.50
N LYS A 258 19.11 10.29 9.89
CA LYS A 258 20.11 10.80 8.92
C LYS A 258 19.48 11.54 7.73
N ARG A 259 18.18 11.35 7.47
CA ARG A 259 17.43 12.05 6.42
C ARG A 259 16.88 13.44 6.78
N MET A 260 17.17 13.98 7.97
CA MET A 260 17.01 15.42 8.19
C MET A 260 18.00 16.16 7.30
N THR A 261 17.49 16.80 6.24
CA THR A 261 18.31 17.54 5.28
C THR A 261 19.09 18.64 5.99
N ALA A 262 20.31 18.92 5.51
CA ALA A 262 21.17 19.95 6.10
C ALA A 262 20.48 21.33 6.22
N GLY A 263 19.51 21.62 5.34
CA GLY A 263 18.65 22.80 5.43
C GLY A 263 17.81 22.89 6.71
N LEU A 264 17.27 21.77 7.23
CA LEU A 264 16.51 21.80 8.49
C LEU A 264 17.41 22.14 9.68
N ILE A 265 18.61 21.54 9.73
CA ILE A 265 19.60 21.82 10.77
C ILE A 265 20.08 23.29 10.67
N ALA A 266 20.34 23.78 9.45
CA ALA A 266 20.71 25.18 9.24
C ALA A 266 19.61 26.15 9.70
N VAL A 267 18.34 25.88 9.41
CA VAL A 267 17.20 26.69 9.89
C VAL A 267 17.12 26.68 11.42
N ILE A 268 17.24 25.52 12.06
CA ILE A 268 17.22 25.41 13.54
C ILE A 268 18.36 26.22 14.16
N VAL A 269 19.58 26.14 13.61
CA VAL A 269 20.75 26.89 14.09
C VAL A 269 20.56 28.40 13.91
N VAL A 270 20.06 28.85 12.75
CA VAL A 270 19.80 30.27 12.50
C VAL A 270 18.72 30.82 13.44
N VAL A 271 17.63 30.09 13.67
CA VAL A 271 16.57 30.49 14.61
C VAL A 271 17.10 30.54 16.04
N ALA A 272 17.89 29.56 16.48
CA ALA A 272 18.49 29.55 17.81
C ALA A 272 19.45 30.75 18.02
N LEU A 273 20.31 31.05 17.04
CA LEU A 273 21.21 32.21 17.08
C LEU A 273 20.44 33.54 17.10
N ALA A 274 19.35 33.67 16.33
CA ALA A 274 18.51 34.86 16.34
C ALA A 274 17.82 35.09 17.69
N ILE A 275 17.33 34.02 18.34
CA ILE A 275 16.74 34.09 19.69
C ILE A 275 17.80 34.52 20.71
N VAL A 276 18.99 33.91 20.70
CA VAL A 276 20.09 34.27 21.60
C VAL A 276 20.51 35.73 21.42
N ALA A 277 20.68 36.19 20.17
CA ALA A 277 20.99 37.59 19.87
C ALA A 277 19.88 38.55 20.37
N GLY A 278 18.61 38.19 20.17
CA GLY A 278 17.46 38.95 20.68
C GLY A 278 17.48 39.09 22.20
N VAL A 279 17.70 37.99 22.93
CA VAL A 279 17.82 37.99 24.40
C VAL A 279 18.99 38.85 24.86
N VAL A 280 20.16 38.76 24.23
CA VAL A 280 21.34 39.58 24.55
C VAL A 280 21.05 41.07 24.34
N VAL A 281 20.42 41.47 23.23
CA VAL A 281 20.04 42.86 22.96
C VAL A 281 19.03 43.36 24.00
N LEU A 282 18.09 42.53 24.43
CA LEU A 282 17.07 42.86 25.43
C LEU A 282 17.70 43.08 26.82
N ILE A 283 18.63 42.20 27.23
CA ILE A 283 19.41 42.35 28.48
C ILE A 283 20.27 43.63 28.46
N ILE A 284 21.00 43.89 27.37
CA ILE A 284 21.84 45.09 27.23
C ILE A 284 20.98 46.36 27.24
N SER A 285 19.82 46.35 26.57
CA SER A 285 18.90 47.48 26.53
C SER A 285 18.30 47.77 27.91
N ASN A 286 17.91 46.74 28.66
CA ASN A 286 17.41 46.90 30.03
C ASN A 286 18.50 47.38 30.99
N LYS A 287 19.74 46.87 30.90
CA LYS A 287 20.88 47.40 31.68
C LYS A 287 21.19 48.87 31.34
N ARG A 288 21.17 49.25 30.05
CA ARG A 288 21.37 50.65 29.62
C ARG A 288 20.25 51.58 30.08
N LYS A 289 19.00 51.10 30.11
CA LYS A 289 17.88 51.85 30.69
C LYS A 289 18.08 52.05 32.20
N SER A 290 18.29 50.97 32.95
CA SER A 290 18.50 51.00 34.41
C SER A 290 19.63 51.97 34.81
N GLY A 291 20.81 51.87 34.21
CA GLY A 291 21.93 52.79 34.48
C GLY A 291 21.74 54.23 33.98
N LYS A 292 20.68 54.52 33.20
CA LYS A 292 20.28 55.88 32.84
C LYS A 292 19.30 56.47 33.86
N TYR A 293 18.40 55.67 34.42
CA TYR A 293 17.54 56.08 35.53
C TYR A 293 18.37 56.38 36.79
N GLU A 294 19.26 55.46 37.17
CA GLU A 294 20.17 55.61 38.32
C GLU A 294 21.02 56.89 38.24
N LYS A 295 21.51 57.24 37.04
CA LYS A 295 22.27 58.49 36.82
C LYS A 295 21.43 59.77 36.87
N VAL A 296 20.13 59.71 36.57
CA VAL A 296 19.22 60.85 36.72
C VAL A 296 18.92 61.07 38.21
N GLU A 297 18.62 59.98 38.93
CA GLU A 297 18.28 60.01 40.36
C GLU A 297 19.45 60.53 41.22
N ILE A 298 20.69 60.10 40.94
CA ILE A 298 21.91 60.63 41.59
C ILE A 298 22.13 62.12 41.23
N LYS A 299 21.81 62.56 40.00
CA LYS A 299 21.95 63.97 39.60
C LYS A 299 20.93 64.86 40.30
N GLU A 300 19.68 64.42 40.41
CA GLU A 300 18.62 65.16 41.11
C GLU A 300 18.88 65.23 42.61
N MET A 301 19.34 64.15 43.26
CA MET A 301 19.79 64.21 44.66
C MET A 301 20.99 65.16 44.86
N GLY A 302 21.94 65.17 43.93
CA GLY A 302 23.08 66.10 43.96
C GLY A 302 22.68 67.58 43.78
N GLU A 303 21.69 67.86 42.94
CA GLU A 303 21.17 69.22 42.74
C GLU A 303 20.27 69.69 43.90
N MET A 304 19.50 68.79 44.54
CA MET A 304 18.76 69.11 45.77
C MET A 304 19.70 69.43 46.93
N ASN A 305 20.76 68.65 47.13
CA ASN A 305 21.71 68.88 48.23
C ASN A 305 22.49 70.20 48.06
N LYS A 306 22.66 70.70 46.82
CA LYS A 306 23.17 72.06 46.55
C LYS A 306 22.19 73.19 46.89
N ARG A 307 20.88 72.93 46.88
CA ARG A 307 19.85 73.93 47.24
C ARG A 307 19.58 74.02 48.75
N LEU A 308 20.02 73.06 49.55
CA LEU A 308 19.95 73.09 51.02
C LEU A 308 21.18 73.76 51.68
N ASN A 309 22.19 74.17 50.91
CA ASN A 309 23.44 74.76 51.41
C ASN A 309 23.64 76.21 50.88
N LEU A 310 22.53 76.93 50.67
CA LEU A 310 22.43 78.35 50.30
C LEU A 310 21.30 78.99 51.12
#